data_AF-A0A1E4B5N9-F1
#
_entry.id   AF-A0A1E4B5N9-F1
#
_cell.length_a   1.000
_cell.length_b   1.000
_cell.length_c   1.000
_cell.angle_alpha   90.00
_cell.angle_beta   90.00
_cell.angle_gamma   90.00
#
_symmetry.space_group_name_H-M   'P 1'
#
loop_
_entity.id
_entity.type
_entity.pdbx_description
1 polymer ?
#
loop_
_entity_poly.entity_id
_entity_poly.type
_entity_poly.pdbx_seq_one_letter_code
_entity_poly.pdbx_strand_id
1 'polypeptide(L)'
;MPRYFLRTLGSLGLSESRADGELAAVLGAGKPTALLAYLALAPNRSALRDECIDLLWSNMEPERARLSLRQAPWHLRSTLGLEWLESEGRRLVLRADLAVDLLDFIAAAESERPEAISLFTGRFMEAVSFPGGVAFEQWADLQRTRAEALLLHAAEAVIQHALHEGRPSDALAAARRARDLLPRHQSAWRLLIEGCLAVGDRSMALVEAEVLNRWLEDEEEDPDVLLGATLRRLQRARDDASASRNEHEAEFVGREKEFAGLLRAFHASAGGKPRHVHVSGGAGIGKTRLLGEFGDRIRALRARVAMVQAVPSDRGLPFSLLSRVAQSLGALPGAASVAPESAAVLVRLAPSLSASFSAPTRVHALDGALVRTEAVRELIEAVAAERHLVLLVDDLHWGDRESLDALARLADRLPASVLFVTTARPPRDTGARAAVGRTGAGAAGGAGVRGGR
;
A
#
# COMPACT_ATOMS: atom_id res chain seq x y z
N MET A 1 22.20 32.46 1.18
CA MET A 1 20.79 32.03 1.30
C MET A 1 19.91 33.28 1.25
N PRO A 2 18.80 33.25 0.51
CA PRO A 2 17.89 34.38 0.43
C PRO A 2 17.33 34.70 1.82
N ARG A 3 17.28 35.99 2.16
CA ARG A 3 16.88 36.48 3.48
C ARG A 3 15.38 36.32 3.73
N TYR A 4 14.57 36.37 2.68
CA TYR A 4 13.12 36.23 2.78
C TYR A 4 12.62 35.10 1.89
N PHE A 5 11.57 34.45 2.37
CA PHE A 5 10.89 33.33 1.75
C PHE A 5 9.42 33.66 1.56
N LEU A 6 8.98 33.69 0.30
CA LEU A 6 7.59 33.87 -0.08
C LEU A 6 6.93 32.50 -0.23
N ARG A 7 5.97 32.22 0.64
CA ARG A 7 5.11 31.05 0.56
C ARG A 7 3.91 31.36 -0.33
N THR A 8 3.70 30.52 -1.33
CA THR A 8 2.59 30.62 -2.29
C THR A 8 1.86 29.30 -2.51
N LEU A 9 2.46 28.15 -2.14
CA LEU A 9 1.82 26.83 -2.17
C LEU A 9 1.07 26.59 -0.86
N GLY A 10 -0.27 26.67 -0.93
CA GLY A 10 -1.17 26.73 0.21
C GLY A 10 -1.50 28.17 0.61
N SER A 11 -1.01 28.61 1.78
CA SER A 11 -1.26 29.97 2.28
C SER A 11 -0.24 30.98 1.75
N LEU A 12 -0.73 32.16 1.37
CA LEU A 12 0.12 33.28 0.97
C LEU A 12 0.72 33.98 2.18
N GLY A 13 2.04 34.08 2.23
CA GLY A 13 2.74 34.79 3.30
C GLY A 13 4.22 34.99 3.01
N LEU A 14 4.81 35.96 3.69
CA LEU A 14 6.23 36.28 3.60
C LEU A 14 6.88 36.04 4.96
N SER A 15 7.97 35.29 4.96
CA SER A 15 8.75 35.00 6.17
C SER A 15 10.21 35.44 5.99
N GLU A 16 10.86 35.81 7.08
CA GLU A 16 12.29 36.09 7.13
C GLU A 16 13.01 34.87 7.69
N SER A 17 14.10 34.47 7.03
CA SER A 17 14.99 33.43 7.52
C SER A 17 15.91 34.00 8.59
N ARG A 18 15.79 33.49 9.82
CA ARG A 18 16.62 33.89 10.96
C ARG A 18 17.90 33.07 11.02
N ALA A 19 18.88 33.57 11.77
CA ALA A 19 20.21 32.94 11.89
C ALA A 19 20.19 31.55 12.56
N ASP A 20 19.10 31.22 13.27
CA ASP A 20 18.81 29.92 13.89
C ASP A 20 18.13 28.94 12.91
N GLY A 21 17.81 29.37 11.69
CA GLY A 21 17.10 28.59 10.68
C GLY A 21 15.58 28.62 10.83
N GLU A 22 15.03 29.36 11.81
CA GLU A 22 13.58 29.54 11.93
C GLU A 22 13.06 30.58 10.93
N LEU A 23 11.86 30.31 10.40
CA LEU A 23 11.13 31.26 9.57
C LEU A 23 10.18 32.08 10.44
N ALA A 24 10.41 33.40 10.51
CA ALA A 24 9.55 34.32 11.21
C ALA A 24 8.60 35.03 10.25
N ALA A 25 7.29 34.99 10.51
CA ALA A 25 6.29 35.65 9.69
C ALA A 25 6.49 37.18 9.69
N VAL A 26 6.58 37.75 8.49
CA VAL A 26 6.78 39.20 8.26
C VAL A 26 5.49 39.83 7.75
N LEU A 27 4.87 39.23 6.73
CA LEU A 27 3.60 39.66 6.16
C LEU A 27 2.68 38.46 5.95
N GLY A 28 1.40 38.62 6.28
CA GLY A 28 0.35 37.67 5.95
C GLY A 28 -0.20 37.85 4.52
N ALA A 29 -1.32 37.19 4.24
CA ALA A 29 -2.05 37.37 2.99
C ALA A 29 -2.63 38.80 2.90
N GLY A 30 -2.32 39.50 1.81
CA GLY A 30 -2.77 40.87 1.57
C GLY A 30 -2.31 41.38 0.21
N LYS A 31 -2.90 42.49 -0.25
CA LYS A 31 -2.53 43.10 -1.55
C LYS A 31 -1.03 43.39 -1.72
N PRO A 32 -0.28 43.84 -0.69
CA PRO A 32 1.18 43.99 -0.80
C PRO A 32 1.91 42.67 -1.06
N THR A 33 1.56 41.60 -0.34
CA THR A 33 2.15 40.27 -0.53
C THR A 33 1.76 39.65 -1.88
N ALA A 34 0.52 39.90 -2.33
CA ALA A 34 0.03 39.50 -3.64
C ALA A 34 0.77 40.21 -4.79
N LEU A 35 1.01 41.53 -4.66
CA LEU A 35 1.83 42.29 -5.59
C LEU A 35 3.26 41.74 -5.63
N LEU A 36 3.83 41.39 -4.48
CA LEU A 36 5.16 40.79 -4.42
C LEU A 36 5.20 39.44 -5.16
N ALA A 37 4.20 38.58 -4.95
CA ALA A 37 4.09 37.30 -5.66
C ALA A 37 3.93 37.47 -7.17
N TYR A 38 3.09 38.41 -7.59
CA TYR A 38 2.91 38.74 -9.00
C TYR A 38 4.23 39.20 -9.65
N LEU A 39 4.93 40.15 -9.02
CA LEU A 39 6.23 40.63 -9.50
C LEU A 39 7.29 39.53 -9.51
N ALA A 40 7.31 38.64 -8.51
CA ALA A 40 8.30 37.56 -8.46
C ALA A 40 8.15 36.54 -9.60
N LEU A 41 6.92 36.34 -10.09
CA LEU A 41 6.59 35.42 -11.19
C LEU A 41 6.51 36.12 -12.56
N ALA A 42 6.49 37.46 -12.59
CA ALA A 42 6.46 38.23 -13.82
C ALA A 42 7.80 38.12 -14.59
N PRO A 43 7.77 38.21 -15.94
CA PRO A 43 8.99 38.29 -16.75
C PRO A 43 9.91 39.41 -16.27
N ASN A 44 11.21 39.11 -16.15
CA ASN A 44 12.22 40.03 -15.62
C ASN A 44 11.90 40.62 -14.24
N ARG A 45 11.01 39.99 -13.48
CA ARG A 45 10.49 40.46 -12.20
C ARG A 45 9.94 41.91 -12.24
N SER A 46 9.30 42.26 -13.35
CA SER A 46 8.86 43.64 -13.65
C SER A 46 7.44 43.69 -14.19
N ALA A 47 6.68 44.71 -13.77
CA ALA A 47 5.34 44.99 -14.31
C ALA A 47 5.06 46.50 -14.41
N LEU A 48 4.11 46.89 -15.26
CA LEU A 48 3.64 48.27 -15.32
C LEU A 48 2.77 48.61 -14.11
N ARG A 49 2.82 49.87 -13.67
CA ARG A 49 1.98 50.39 -12.59
C ARG A 49 0.50 50.25 -12.90
N ASP A 50 0.10 50.57 -14.13
CA ASP A 50 -1.30 50.49 -14.56
C ASP A 50 -1.77 49.03 -14.58
N GLU A 51 -0.94 48.09 -15.05
CA GLU A 51 -1.22 46.65 -14.96
C GLU A 51 -1.43 46.20 -13.50
N CYS A 52 -0.57 46.65 -12.58
CA CYS A 52 -0.71 46.32 -11.16
C CYS A 52 -2.00 46.91 -10.55
N ILE A 53 -2.43 48.09 -11.00
CA ILE A 53 -3.70 48.72 -10.61
C ILE A 53 -4.87 47.87 -11.07
N ASP A 54 -4.89 47.52 -12.36
CA ASP A 54 -5.97 46.72 -12.95
C ASP A 54 -6.03 45.32 -12.33
N LEU A 55 -4.87 44.78 -11.94
CA LEU A 55 -4.75 43.47 -11.32
C LEU A 55 -5.40 43.39 -9.92
N LEU A 56 -5.11 44.38 -9.05
CA LEU A 56 -5.40 44.30 -7.60
C LEU A 56 -6.38 45.36 -7.07
N TRP A 57 -6.68 46.41 -7.82
CA TRP A 57 -7.50 47.55 -7.39
C TRP A 57 -8.52 48.01 -8.44
N SER A 58 -9.01 47.11 -9.30
CA SER A 58 -9.92 47.45 -10.41
C SER A 58 -11.30 47.96 -9.96
N ASN A 59 -11.69 47.72 -8.71
CA ASN A 59 -12.96 48.19 -8.15
C ASN A 59 -12.90 49.64 -7.60
N MET A 60 -11.76 50.32 -7.73
CA MET A 60 -11.55 51.66 -7.18
C MET A 60 -11.52 52.72 -8.28
N GLU A 61 -11.98 53.92 -7.96
CA GLU A 61 -11.76 55.11 -8.79
C GLU A 61 -10.26 55.29 -9.11
N PRO A 62 -9.87 55.68 -10.34
CA PRO A 62 -8.48 55.65 -10.81
C PRO A 62 -7.49 56.39 -9.88
N GLU A 63 -7.88 57.54 -9.33
CA GLU A 63 -7.03 58.31 -8.41
C GLU A 63 -6.80 57.58 -7.08
N ARG A 64 -7.84 56.93 -6.53
CA ARG A 64 -7.71 56.13 -5.30
C ARG A 64 -6.92 54.84 -5.54
N ALA A 65 -7.07 54.23 -6.72
CA ALA A 65 -6.30 53.06 -7.10
C ALA A 65 -4.79 53.38 -7.20
N ARG A 66 -4.43 54.50 -7.84
CA ARG A 66 -3.04 55.01 -7.89
C ARG A 66 -2.46 55.30 -6.51
N LEU A 67 -3.24 55.89 -5.61
CA LEU A 67 -2.83 56.12 -4.22
C LEU A 67 -2.54 54.79 -3.50
N SER A 68 -3.40 53.79 -3.69
CA SER A 68 -3.25 52.46 -3.08
C SER A 68 -2.03 51.72 -3.63
N LEU A 69 -1.78 51.81 -4.94
CA LEU A 69 -0.55 51.33 -5.57
C LEU A 69 0.69 52.09 -5.09
N ARG A 70 0.61 53.34 -4.64
CA ARG A 70 1.78 54.01 -4.02
C ARG A 70 2.05 53.49 -2.62
N GLN A 71 1.00 53.21 -1.85
CA GLN A 71 1.10 52.72 -0.48
C GLN A 71 1.64 51.28 -0.38
N ALA A 72 1.24 50.37 -1.27
CA ALA A 72 1.67 48.97 -1.20
C ALA A 72 3.20 48.77 -1.38
N PRO A 73 3.86 49.30 -2.43
CA PRO A 73 5.32 49.37 -2.57
C PRO A 73 6.01 50.08 -1.41
N TRP A 74 5.43 51.16 -0.89
CA TRP A 74 5.98 51.85 0.27
C TRP A 74 5.99 50.94 1.50
N HIS A 75 4.89 50.22 1.76
CA HIS A 75 4.79 49.25 2.84
C HIS A 75 5.76 48.07 2.67
N LEU A 76 5.94 47.57 1.44
CA LEU A 76 6.93 46.54 1.14
C LEU A 76 8.35 47.04 1.42
N ARG A 77 8.68 48.26 0.97
CA ARG A 77 9.99 48.88 1.20
C ARG A 77 10.27 49.16 2.68
N SER A 78 9.27 49.62 3.44
CA SER A 78 9.43 49.86 4.88
C SER A 78 9.65 48.57 5.67
N THR A 79 9.16 47.45 5.15
CA THR A 79 9.23 46.15 5.82
C THR A 79 10.49 45.36 5.41
N LEU A 80 10.87 45.42 4.13
CA LEU A 80 11.93 44.58 3.55
C LEU A 80 13.25 45.31 3.29
N GLY A 81 13.20 46.64 3.15
CA GLY A 81 14.33 47.46 2.71
C GLY A 81 14.00 48.24 1.43
N LEU A 82 14.62 49.41 1.26
CA LEU A 82 14.37 50.32 0.13
C LEU A 82 14.86 49.71 -1.20
N GLU A 83 15.88 48.87 -1.14
CA GLU A 83 16.56 48.20 -2.26
C GLU A 83 15.75 47.07 -2.90
N TRP A 84 14.66 46.63 -2.27
CA TRP A 84 13.88 45.47 -2.72
C TRP A 84 13.03 45.76 -3.95
N LEU A 85 12.40 46.93 -3.96
CA LEU A 85 11.47 47.32 -5.00
C LEU A 85 11.95 48.60 -5.65
N GLU A 86 12.33 48.55 -6.92
CA GLU A 86 12.76 49.70 -7.68
C GLU A 86 11.59 50.28 -8.49
N SER A 87 11.64 51.59 -8.72
CA SER A 87 10.63 52.33 -9.48
C SER A 87 11.25 52.97 -10.70
N GLU A 88 11.12 52.31 -11.85
CA GLU A 88 11.66 52.75 -13.13
C GLU A 88 10.56 53.40 -13.98
N GLY A 89 10.36 54.71 -13.84
CA GLY A 89 9.37 55.46 -14.60
C GLY A 89 7.93 54.96 -14.37
N ARG A 90 7.40 54.13 -15.28
CA ARG A 90 6.06 53.51 -15.17
C ARG A 90 6.10 52.06 -14.67
N ARG A 91 7.28 51.48 -14.45
CA ARG A 91 7.46 50.08 -14.00
C ARG A 91 7.77 50.00 -12.51
N LEU A 92 7.37 48.87 -11.93
CA LEU A 92 7.83 48.35 -10.65
C LEU A 92 8.70 47.13 -10.93
N VAL A 93 9.89 47.08 -10.33
CA VAL A 93 10.86 46.00 -10.52
C VAL A 93 11.24 45.43 -9.15
N LEU A 94 11.13 44.12 -8.98
CA LEU A 94 11.63 43.41 -7.80
C LEU A 94 13.11 43.05 -8.04
N ARG A 95 14.01 43.73 -7.32
CA ARG A 95 15.48 43.59 -7.47
C ARG A 95 16.11 42.57 -6.52
N ALA A 96 15.42 42.27 -5.42
CA ALA A 96 15.96 41.39 -4.41
C ALA A 96 15.89 39.89 -4.78
N ASP A 97 16.80 39.13 -4.18
CA ASP A 97 16.77 37.67 -4.21
C ASP A 97 15.72 37.14 -3.22
N LEU A 98 14.50 36.99 -3.74
CA LEU A 98 13.36 36.43 -3.02
C LEU A 98 13.24 34.94 -3.37
N ALA A 99 13.34 34.06 -2.36
CA ALA A 99 12.96 32.67 -2.53
C ALA A 99 11.45 32.55 -2.62
N VAL A 100 10.98 31.74 -3.56
CA VAL A 100 9.56 31.47 -3.77
C VAL A 100 9.37 29.97 -3.88
N ASP A 101 8.57 29.39 -2.99
CA ASP A 101 8.31 27.95 -2.96
C ASP A 101 7.82 27.38 -4.30
N LEU A 102 6.97 28.12 -5.03
CA LEU A 102 6.52 27.74 -6.36
C LEU A 102 7.67 27.64 -7.37
N LEU A 103 8.64 28.55 -7.32
CA LEU A 103 9.79 28.51 -8.24
C LEU A 103 10.71 27.33 -7.92
N ASP A 104 10.91 27.03 -6.64
CA ASP A 104 11.67 25.85 -6.20
C ASP A 104 10.99 24.55 -6.66
N PHE A 105 9.65 24.49 -6.52
CA PHE A 105 8.85 23.39 -7.04
C PHE A 105 8.94 23.26 -8.57
N ILE A 106 8.75 24.35 -9.32
CA ILE A 106 8.83 24.33 -10.79
C ILE A 106 10.19 23.82 -11.24
N ALA A 107 11.29 24.35 -10.66
CA ALA A 107 12.64 23.91 -10.99
C ALA A 107 12.88 22.42 -10.66
N ALA A 108 12.23 21.88 -9.62
CA ALA A 108 12.30 20.46 -9.31
C ALA A 108 11.48 19.61 -10.28
N ALA A 109 10.27 20.05 -10.61
CA ALA A 109 9.37 19.36 -11.53
C ALA A 109 9.93 19.31 -12.96
N GLU A 110 10.45 20.43 -13.48
CA GLU A 110 11.06 20.50 -14.82
C GLU A 110 12.34 19.65 -14.94
N SER A 111 13.01 19.39 -13.82
CA SER A 111 14.18 18.50 -13.76
C SER A 111 13.81 17.05 -13.38
N GLU A 112 12.52 16.72 -13.32
CA GLU A 112 11.99 15.41 -12.91
C GLU A 112 12.57 14.90 -11.58
N ARG A 113 12.91 15.81 -10.66
CA ARG A 113 13.49 15.45 -9.36
C ARG A 113 12.40 14.87 -8.45
N PRO A 114 12.63 13.73 -7.77
CA PRO A 114 11.62 13.09 -6.91
C PRO A 114 11.08 13.98 -5.78
N GLU A 115 11.90 14.90 -5.29
CA GLU A 115 11.54 15.86 -4.25
C GLU A 115 10.48 16.89 -4.68
N ALA A 116 10.19 17.04 -5.99
CA ALA A 116 9.16 17.96 -6.50
C ALA A 116 7.78 17.73 -5.84
N ILE A 117 7.37 16.47 -5.66
CA ILE A 117 6.10 16.13 -5.01
C ILE A 117 6.07 16.58 -3.54
N SER A 118 7.23 16.57 -2.87
CA SER A 118 7.34 16.98 -1.47
C SER A 118 7.34 18.51 -1.32
N LEU A 119 7.91 19.23 -2.30
CA LEU A 119 7.89 20.70 -2.35
C LEU A 119 6.48 21.25 -2.60
N PHE A 120 5.61 20.49 -3.27
CA PHE A 120 4.22 20.90 -3.46
C PHE A 120 3.42 20.67 -2.17
N THR A 121 3.30 21.72 -1.35
CA THR A 121 2.64 21.63 -0.03
C THR A 121 1.15 21.92 -0.03
N GLY A 122 0.60 22.41 -1.14
CA GLY A 122 -0.80 22.78 -1.28
C GLY A 122 -1.04 23.57 -2.56
N ARG A 123 -2.31 23.83 -2.89
CA ARG A 123 -2.65 24.51 -4.14
C ARG A 123 -2.15 25.96 -4.11
N PHE A 124 -1.75 26.50 -5.25
CA PHE A 124 -1.28 27.87 -5.33
C PHE A 124 -2.35 28.84 -4.81
N MET A 125 -2.02 29.54 -3.72
CA MET A 125 -2.87 30.55 -3.07
C MET A 125 -4.32 30.08 -2.86
N GLU A 126 -4.51 28.97 -2.14
CA GLU A 126 -5.76 28.20 -2.07
C GLU A 126 -6.98 28.93 -1.47
N ALA A 127 -6.77 30.06 -0.79
CA ALA A 127 -7.85 30.83 -0.15
C ALA A 127 -7.61 32.35 -0.21
N VAL A 128 -7.00 32.84 -1.29
CA VAL A 128 -6.68 34.27 -1.43
C VAL A 128 -7.70 34.94 -2.35
N SER A 129 -8.50 35.85 -1.79
CA SER A 129 -9.39 36.74 -2.54
C SER A 129 -9.28 38.15 -1.98
N PHE A 130 -9.35 39.15 -2.88
CA PHE A 130 -9.27 40.55 -2.52
C PHE A 130 -10.36 41.37 -3.22
N PRO A 131 -10.99 42.34 -2.54
CA PRO A 131 -11.89 43.28 -3.21
C PRO A 131 -11.17 44.03 -4.33
N GLY A 132 -11.68 43.94 -5.57
CA GLY A 132 -11.05 44.54 -6.76
C GLY A 132 -9.87 43.74 -7.34
N GLY A 133 -9.70 42.49 -6.91
CA GLY A 133 -8.64 41.59 -7.35
C GLY A 133 -9.08 40.56 -8.38
N VAL A 134 -10.19 40.76 -9.12
CA VAL A 134 -10.70 39.73 -10.06
C VAL A 134 -9.65 39.35 -11.11
N ALA A 135 -8.90 40.32 -11.65
CA ALA A 135 -7.82 40.04 -12.58
C ALA A 135 -6.63 39.31 -11.92
N PHE A 136 -6.35 39.60 -10.65
CA PHE A 136 -5.39 38.82 -9.85
C PHE A 136 -5.85 37.38 -9.65
N GLU A 137 -7.13 37.15 -9.34
CA GLU A 137 -7.71 35.81 -9.17
C GLU A 137 -7.60 35.00 -10.47
N GLN A 138 -7.95 35.59 -11.61
CA GLN A 138 -7.77 34.96 -12.93
C GLN A 138 -6.31 34.63 -13.23
N TRP A 139 -5.38 35.54 -12.93
CA TRP A 139 -3.95 35.27 -13.06
C TRP A 139 -3.50 34.13 -12.14
N ALA A 140 -3.97 34.12 -10.89
CA ALA A 140 -3.63 33.09 -9.91
C ALA A 140 -4.20 31.72 -10.32
N ASP A 141 -5.40 31.68 -10.90
CA ASP A 141 -6.00 30.47 -11.47
C ASP A 141 -5.14 29.88 -12.59
N LEU A 142 -4.61 30.72 -13.49
CA LEU A 142 -3.68 30.28 -14.54
C LEU A 142 -2.38 29.69 -13.94
N GLN A 143 -1.81 30.33 -12.90
CA GLN A 143 -0.64 29.78 -12.22
C GLN A 143 -0.95 28.46 -11.51
N ARG A 144 -2.15 28.35 -10.91
CA ARG A 144 -2.61 27.14 -10.24
C ARG A 144 -2.72 25.98 -11.23
N THR A 145 -3.44 26.17 -12.33
CA THR A 145 -3.58 25.16 -13.39
C THR A 145 -2.21 24.70 -13.91
N ARG A 146 -1.27 25.64 -14.13
CA ARG A 146 0.09 25.30 -14.56
C ARG A 146 0.84 24.48 -13.51
N ALA A 147 0.77 24.86 -12.24
CA ALA A 147 1.46 24.16 -11.16
C ALA A 147 0.87 22.75 -10.92
N GLU A 148 -0.45 22.61 -10.99
CA GLU A 148 -1.16 21.33 -10.88
C GLU A 148 -0.77 20.38 -12.03
N ALA A 149 -0.68 20.89 -13.27
CA ALA A 149 -0.21 20.11 -14.42
C ALA A 149 1.25 19.64 -14.26
N LEU A 150 2.15 20.51 -13.78
CA LEU A 150 3.54 20.15 -13.48
C LEU A 150 3.64 19.10 -12.37
N LEU A 151 2.79 19.19 -11.35
CA LEU A 151 2.76 18.20 -10.26
C LEU A 151 2.35 16.83 -10.77
N LEU A 152 1.31 16.76 -11.60
CA LEU A 152 0.85 15.50 -12.20
C LEU A 152 1.95 14.87 -13.06
N HIS A 153 2.64 15.67 -13.87
CA HIS A 153 3.74 15.19 -14.70
C HIS A 153 4.92 14.67 -13.85
N ALA A 154 5.33 15.43 -12.84
CA ALA A 154 6.38 15.00 -11.92
C ALA A 154 5.99 13.74 -11.13
N ALA A 155 4.73 13.64 -10.70
CA ALA A 155 4.22 12.45 -10.02
C ALA A 155 4.26 11.22 -10.94
N GLU A 156 3.83 11.37 -12.19
CA GLU A 156 3.86 10.29 -13.18
C GLU A 156 5.30 9.81 -13.45
N ALA A 157 6.27 10.72 -13.60
CA ALA A 157 7.68 10.38 -13.77
C ALA A 157 8.24 9.61 -12.57
N VAL A 158 7.96 10.07 -11.34
CA VAL A 158 8.38 9.39 -10.11
C VAL A 158 7.76 7.99 -9.98
N ILE A 159 6.47 7.86 -10.28
CA ILE A 159 5.75 6.58 -10.28
C ILE A 159 6.39 5.63 -11.29
N GLN A 160 6.61 6.07 -12.53
CA GLN A 160 7.20 5.24 -13.59
C GLN A 160 8.62 4.77 -13.22
N HIS A 161 9.45 5.68 -12.69
CA HIS A 161 10.80 5.35 -12.26
C HIS A 161 10.80 4.31 -11.11
N ALA A 162 9.96 4.52 -10.09
CA ALA A 162 9.81 3.58 -8.98
C ALA A 162 9.33 2.19 -9.44
N LEU A 163 8.41 2.14 -10.41
CA LEU A 163 7.94 0.87 -11.01
C LEU A 163 9.05 0.17 -11.79
N HIS A 164 9.84 0.92 -12.59
CA HIS A 164 10.95 0.36 -13.35
C HIS A 164 12.04 -0.23 -12.43
N GLU A 165 12.28 0.37 -11.27
CA GLU A 165 13.22 -0.13 -10.27
C GLU A 165 12.66 -1.26 -9.38
N GLY A 166 11.43 -1.72 -9.63
CA GLY A 166 10.81 -2.77 -8.83
C GLY A 166 10.43 -2.33 -7.42
N ARG A 167 10.15 -1.03 -7.22
CA ARG A 167 9.71 -0.42 -5.94
C ARG A 167 8.23 0.02 -6.03
N PRO A 168 7.27 -0.92 -6.18
CA PRO A 168 5.87 -0.58 -6.39
C PRO A 168 5.20 0.11 -5.18
N SER A 169 5.69 -0.13 -3.96
CA SER A 169 5.22 0.57 -2.76
C SER A 169 5.52 2.07 -2.79
N ASP A 170 6.69 2.47 -3.30
CA ASP A 170 7.08 3.89 -3.43
C ASP A 170 6.24 4.57 -4.52
N ALA A 171 5.97 3.87 -5.62
CA ALA A 171 5.05 4.32 -6.67
C ALA A 171 3.64 4.58 -6.10
N LEU A 172 3.10 3.66 -5.30
CA LEU A 172 1.79 3.85 -4.65
C LEU A 172 1.82 5.03 -3.66
N ALA A 173 2.89 5.21 -2.90
CA ALA A 173 3.04 6.33 -1.97
C ALA A 173 3.03 7.68 -2.71
N ALA A 174 3.76 7.79 -3.82
CA ALA A 174 3.76 8.98 -4.67
C ALA A 174 2.38 9.25 -5.28
N ALA A 175 1.69 8.22 -5.76
CA ALA A 175 0.34 8.34 -6.32
C ALA A 175 -0.69 8.82 -5.28
N ARG A 176 -0.66 8.26 -4.05
CA ARG A 176 -1.50 8.71 -2.93
C ARG A 176 -1.25 10.18 -2.61
N ARG A 177 0.03 10.57 -2.54
CA ARG A 177 0.45 11.95 -2.27
C ARG A 177 -0.08 12.91 -3.34
N ALA A 178 0.02 12.55 -4.62
CA ALA A 178 -0.53 13.36 -5.71
C ALA A 178 -2.05 13.52 -5.60
N ARG A 179 -2.79 12.44 -5.29
CA ARG A 179 -4.24 12.48 -5.04
C ARG A 179 -4.61 13.33 -3.83
N ASP A 180 -3.86 13.25 -2.73
CA ASP A 180 -4.11 14.05 -1.53
C ASP A 180 -3.92 15.55 -1.79
N LEU A 181 -2.96 15.92 -2.64
CA LEU A 181 -2.70 17.30 -3.04
C LEU A 181 -3.72 17.81 -4.06
N LEU A 182 -4.21 16.93 -4.94
CA LEU A 182 -5.14 17.23 -6.03
C LEU A 182 -6.41 16.36 -5.97
N PRO A 183 -7.21 16.45 -4.90
CA PRO A 183 -8.37 15.57 -4.69
C PRO A 183 -9.48 15.77 -5.74
N ARG A 184 -9.47 16.90 -6.46
CA ARG A 184 -10.43 17.24 -7.51
C ARG A 184 -9.89 17.07 -8.93
N HIS A 185 -8.80 16.32 -9.10
CA HIS A 185 -8.24 16.03 -10.41
C HIS A 185 -8.38 14.55 -10.75
N GLN A 186 -9.15 14.25 -11.81
CA GLN A 186 -9.35 12.91 -12.35
C GLN A 186 -8.02 12.18 -12.64
N SER A 187 -7.01 12.91 -13.15
CA SER A 187 -5.67 12.36 -13.41
C SER A 187 -4.93 11.89 -12.14
N ALA A 188 -5.10 12.58 -11.00
CA ALA A 188 -4.47 12.16 -9.75
C ALA A 188 -5.11 10.86 -9.22
N TRP A 189 -6.43 10.74 -9.34
CA TRP A 189 -7.16 9.51 -9.05
C TRP A 189 -6.77 8.35 -9.97
N ARG A 190 -6.60 8.61 -11.27
CA ARG A 190 -6.08 7.63 -12.23
C ARG A 190 -4.73 7.07 -11.77
N LEU A 191 -3.78 7.94 -11.45
CA LEU A 191 -2.45 7.54 -10.98
C LEU A 191 -2.54 6.67 -9.70
N LEU A 192 -3.44 6.99 -8.77
CA LEU A 192 -3.67 6.19 -7.57
C LEU A 192 -4.21 4.79 -7.88
N ILE A 193 -5.22 4.69 -8.75
CA ILE A 193 -5.81 3.40 -9.13
C ILE A 193 -4.78 2.54 -9.89
N GLU A 194 -4.04 3.14 -10.82
CA GLU A 194 -2.94 2.47 -11.53
C GLU A 194 -1.84 2.01 -10.57
N GLY A 195 -1.47 2.85 -9.60
CA GLY A 195 -0.52 2.51 -8.54
C GLY A 195 -0.97 1.31 -7.71
N CYS A 196 -2.24 1.29 -7.27
CA CYS A 196 -2.81 0.15 -6.54
C CYS A 196 -2.75 -1.14 -7.37
N LEU A 197 -3.08 -1.06 -8.66
CA LEU A 197 -3.00 -2.19 -9.58
C LEU A 197 -1.55 -2.69 -9.76
N ALA A 198 -0.58 -1.78 -9.79
CA ALA A 198 0.84 -2.14 -9.94
C ALA A 198 1.42 -2.87 -8.72
N VAL A 199 0.96 -2.57 -7.49
CA VAL A 199 1.32 -3.36 -6.29
C VAL A 199 0.51 -4.68 -6.20
N GLY A 200 -0.50 -4.86 -7.06
CA GLY A 200 -1.41 -6.01 -7.03
C GLY A 200 -2.54 -5.89 -6.01
N ASP A 201 -2.70 -4.73 -5.35
CA ASP A 201 -3.77 -4.48 -4.37
C ASP A 201 -5.06 -4.03 -5.08
N ARG A 202 -5.73 -5.00 -5.70
CA ARG A 202 -6.99 -4.79 -6.43
C ARG A 202 -8.14 -4.36 -5.50
N SER A 203 -8.13 -4.84 -4.27
CA SER A 203 -9.15 -4.49 -3.27
C SER A 203 -9.08 -3.00 -2.96
N MET A 204 -7.88 -2.46 -2.73
CA MET A 204 -7.69 -1.02 -2.54
C MET A 204 -8.07 -0.24 -3.79
N ALA A 205 -7.69 -0.69 -4.99
CA ALA A 205 -8.07 -0.02 -6.24
C ALA A 205 -9.59 0.13 -6.39
N LEU A 206 -10.36 -0.90 -6.02
CA LEU A 206 -11.84 -0.85 -6.03
C LEU A 206 -12.41 0.12 -4.99
N VAL A 207 -11.84 0.16 -3.79
CA VAL A 207 -12.28 1.10 -2.75
C VAL A 207 -12.05 2.54 -3.20
N GLU A 208 -10.87 2.85 -3.75
CA GLU A 208 -10.56 4.19 -4.24
C GLU A 208 -11.43 4.56 -5.45
N ALA A 209 -11.71 3.61 -6.36
CA ALA A 209 -12.62 3.83 -7.49
C ALA A 209 -14.05 4.16 -7.03
N GLU A 210 -14.53 3.55 -5.95
CA GLU A 210 -15.85 3.85 -5.38
C GLU A 210 -15.90 5.25 -4.72
N VAL A 211 -14.79 5.71 -4.13
CA VAL A 211 -14.69 7.08 -3.62
C VAL A 211 -14.70 8.08 -4.78
N LEU A 212 -13.93 7.80 -5.83
CA LEU A 212 -13.88 8.60 -7.04
C LEU A 212 -15.25 8.68 -7.73
N ASN A 213 -15.96 7.56 -7.90
CA ASN A 213 -17.27 7.56 -8.58
C ASN A 213 -18.28 8.44 -7.84
N ARG A 214 -18.31 8.38 -6.50
CA ARG A 214 -19.16 9.27 -5.69
C ARG A 214 -18.83 10.74 -5.90
N TRP A 215 -17.54 11.08 -5.96
CA TRP A 215 -17.12 12.45 -6.24
C TRP A 215 -17.53 12.90 -7.66
N LEU A 216 -17.36 12.05 -8.68
CA LEU A 216 -17.80 12.34 -10.05
C LEU A 216 -19.32 12.54 -10.13
N GLU A 217 -20.09 11.71 -9.42
CA GLU A 217 -21.55 11.85 -9.31
C GLU A 217 -21.95 13.16 -8.63
N ASP A 218 -21.29 13.51 -7.52
CA ASP A 218 -21.58 14.75 -6.77
C ASP A 218 -21.26 16.02 -7.58
N GLU A 219 -20.22 15.99 -8.42
CA GLU A 219 -19.84 17.11 -9.29
C GLU A 219 -20.53 17.07 -10.67
N GLU A 220 -21.38 16.07 -10.93
CA GLU A 220 -22.01 15.82 -12.24
C GLU A 220 -20.99 15.74 -13.40
N GLU A 221 -19.81 15.17 -13.14
CA GLU A 221 -18.73 14.99 -14.12
C GLU A 221 -18.65 13.55 -14.64
N ASP A 222 -18.43 13.41 -15.96
CA ASP A 222 -18.07 12.13 -16.55
C ASP A 222 -16.56 11.86 -16.43
N PRO A 223 -16.14 10.59 -16.32
CA PRO A 223 -14.73 10.23 -16.30
C PRO A 223 -14.08 10.52 -17.66
N ASP A 224 -12.89 11.12 -17.62
CA ASP A 224 -12.05 11.36 -18.80
C ASP A 224 -11.66 10.04 -19.49
N VAL A 225 -11.16 10.14 -20.73
CA VAL A 225 -10.84 8.96 -21.56
C VAL A 225 -9.89 7.98 -20.87
N LEU A 226 -8.86 8.49 -20.19
CA LEU A 226 -7.81 7.69 -19.56
C LEU A 226 -8.30 7.07 -18.25
N LEU A 227 -9.01 7.85 -17.44
CA LEU A 227 -9.64 7.38 -16.21
C LEU A 227 -10.70 6.33 -16.51
N GLY A 228 -11.58 6.59 -17.48
CA GLY A 228 -12.60 5.65 -17.92
C GLY A 228 -11.99 4.34 -18.45
N ALA A 229 -10.85 4.39 -19.15
CA ALA A 229 -10.13 3.18 -19.57
C ALA A 229 -9.60 2.38 -18.38
N THR A 230 -9.06 3.06 -17.37
CA THR A 230 -8.56 2.45 -16.13
C THR A 230 -9.67 1.80 -15.33
N LEU A 231 -10.81 2.50 -15.15
CA LEU A 231 -11.99 1.98 -14.47
C LEU A 231 -12.57 0.77 -15.19
N ARG A 232 -12.66 0.78 -16.53
CA ARG A 232 -13.10 -0.39 -17.30
C ARG A 232 -12.17 -1.58 -17.13
N ARG A 233 -10.84 -1.37 -17.07
CA ARG A 233 -9.87 -2.45 -16.81
C ARG A 233 -10.06 -3.04 -15.41
N LEU A 234 -10.28 -2.18 -14.42
CA LEU A 234 -10.55 -2.58 -13.03
C LEU A 234 -11.88 -3.36 -12.92
N GLN A 235 -12.95 -2.88 -13.57
CA GLN A 235 -14.25 -3.53 -13.62
C GLN A 235 -14.18 -4.89 -14.31
N ARG A 236 -13.55 -5.00 -15.48
CA ARG A 236 -13.36 -6.30 -16.15
C ARG A 236 -12.61 -7.29 -15.27
N ALA A 237 -11.52 -6.87 -14.62
CA ALA A 237 -10.79 -7.73 -13.70
C ALA A 237 -11.65 -8.17 -12.49
N ARG A 238 -12.56 -7.30 -12.02
CA ARG A 238 -13.54 -7.63 -10.98
C ARG A 238 -14.59 -8.61 -11.50
N ASP A 239 -15.13 -8.35 -12.69
CA ASP A 239 -16.21 -9.12 -13.29
C ASP A 239 -15.69 -10.50 -13.72
N ASP A 240 -14.45 -10.64 -14.19
CA ASP A 240 -13.80 -11.94 -14.41
C ASP A 240 -13.59 -12.70 -13.09
N ALA A 241 -13.19 -11.99 -12.03
CA ALA A 241 -13.05 -12.55 -10.68
C ALA A 241 -14.40 -12.88 -10.03
N SER A 242 -15.48 -12.20 -10.41
CA SER A 242 -16.84 -12.39 -9.92
C SER A 242 -17.60 -13.41 -10.76
N ALA A 243 -17.38 -13.49 -12.07
CA ALA A 243 -17.92 -14.50 -12.97
C ALA A 243 -17.29 -15.85 -12.64
N SER A 244 -15.97 -15.89 -12.45
CA SER A 244 -15.34 -17.07 -11.84
C SER A 244 -15.98 -17.34 -10.47
N ARG A 245 -16.05 -16.39 -9.53
CA ARG A 245 -16.68 -16.63 -8.21
C ARG A 245 -18.16 -17.09 -8.27
N ASN A 246 -18.97 -16.58 -9.19
CA ASN A 246 -20.39 -16.89 -9.34
C ASN A 246 -20.59 -18.27 -10.01
N GLU A 247 -19.73 -18.63 -10.97
CA GLU A 247 -19.62 -20.01 -11.46
C GLU A 247 -19.22 -20.97 -10.32
N HIS A 248 -18.32 -20.54 -9.42
CA HIS A 248 -17.93 -21.33 -8.24
C HIS A 248 -19.01 -21.37 -7.13
N GLU A 249 -19.80 -20.29 -6.91
CA GLU A 249 -20.88 -20.22 -5.89
C GLU A 249 -22.10 -21.04 -6.31
N ALA A 250 -22.46 -21.05 -7.60
CA ALA A 250 -23.51 -21.92 -8.13
C ALA A 250 -23.15 -23.42 -7.98
N GLU A 251 -21.86 -23.75 -7.90
CA GLU A 251 -21.34 -25.12 -7.70
C GLU A 251 -21.11 -25.50 -6.22
N PHE A 252 -21.11 -24.52 -5.29
CA PHE A 252 -20.81 -24.74 -3.86
C PHE A 252 -22.03 -25.01 -2.96
N VAL A 253 -23.25 -25.00 -3.51
CA VAL A 253 -24.47 -25.42 -2.80
C VAL A 253 -24.40 -26.92 -2.51
N GLY A 254 -24.51 -27.32 -1.23
CA GLY A 254 -24.46 -28.73 -0.81
C GLY A 254 -23.20 -29.18 -0.07
N ARG A 255 -22.29 -28.26 0.31
CA ARG A 255 -21.06 -28.53 1.09
C ARG A 255 -21.06 -27.96 2.51
N GLU A 256 -22.24 -27.59 3.00
CA GLU A 256 -22.42 -26.96 4.31
C GLU A 256 -21.99 -27.89 5.44
N LYS A 257 -22.15 -29.22 5.26
CA LYS A 257 -21.80 -30.23 6.28
C LYS A 257 -20.29 -30.36 6.45
N GLU A 258 -19.54 -30.41 5.36
CA GLU A 258 -18.08 -30.49 5.36
C GLU A 258 -17.47 -29.20 5.89
N PHE A 259 -17.97 -28.04 5.45
CA PHE A 259 -17.53 -26.74 5.93
C PHE A 259 -17.80 -26.57 7.44
N ALA A 260 -19.01 -26.94 7.90
CA ALA A 260 -19.33 -26.96 9.33
C ALA A 260 -18.44 -27.95 10.11
N GLY A 261 -18.00 -29.05 9.47
CA GLY A 261 -17.03 -29.99 10.03
C GLY A 261 -15.66 -29.35 10.28
N LEU A 262 -15.15 -28.61 9.30
CA LEU A 262 -13.87 -27.88 9.42
C LEU A 262 -13.95 -26.77 10.48
N LEU A 263 -15.06 -26.02 10.54
CA LEU A 263 -15.29 -25.03 11.59
C LEU A 263 -15.33 -25.65 12.99
N ARG A 264 -15.99 -26.80 13.17
CA ARG A 264 -15.97 -27.52 14.45
C ARG A 264 -14.56 -27.96 14.83
N ALA A 265 -13.77 -28.43 13.87
CA ALA A 265 -12.38 -28.81 14.11
C ALA A 265 -11.52 -27.60 14.53
N PHE A 266 -11.72 -26.44 13.89
CA PHE A 266 -11.08 -25.18 14.26
C PHE A 266 -11.43 -24.74 15.68
N HIS A 267 -12.71 -24.69 16.05
CA HIS A 267 -13.08 -24.31 17.42
C HIS A 267 -12.53 -25.32 18.45
N ALA A 268 -12.49 -26.61 18.12
CA ALA A 268 -11.91 -27.62 18.99
C ALA A 268 -10.38 -27.48 19.15
N SER A 269 -9.65 -27.07 18.10
CA SER A 269 -8.20 -26.88 18.18
C SER A 269 -7.81 -25.59 18.89
N ALA A 270 -8.65 -24.55 18.83
CA ALA A 270 -8.47 -23.33 19.62
C ALA A 270 -8.48 -23.59 21.14
N GLY A 271 -9.09 -24.69 21.60
CA GLY A 271 -9.09 -25.14 22.99
C GLY A 271 -7.79 -25.83 23.45
N GLY A 272 -6.68 -25.65 22.72
CA GLY A 272 -5.35 -26.14 23.10
C GLY A 272 -5.01 -27.58 22.71
N LYS A 273 -5.92 -28.30 22.03
CA LYS A 273 -5.66 -29.66 21.54
C LYS A 273 -5.41 -29.63 20.02
N PRO A 274 -4.25 -30.07 19.51
CA PRO A 274 -4.03 -30.14 18.06
C PRO A 274 -5.10 -30.99 17.37
N ARG A 275 -5.44 -30.63 16.14
CA ARG A 275 -6.33 -31.43 15.29
C ARG A 275 -5.75 -31.61 13.91
N HIS A 276 -5.74 -32.85 13.45
CA HIS A 276 -5.54 -33.18 12.05
C HIS A 276 -6.87 -33.62 11.43
N VAL A 277 -7.23 -33.04 10.29
CA VAL A 277 -8.42 -33.40 9.51
C VAL A 277 -7.97 -33.77 8.11
N HIS A 278 -8.40 -34.94 7.64
CA HIS A 278 -8.17 -35.36 6.25
C HIS A 278 -9.47 -35.32 5.46
N VAL A 279 -9.46 -34.62 4.33
CA VAL A 279 -10.58 -34.52 3.38
C VAL A 279 -10.27 -35.36 2.16
N SER A 280 -10.95 -36.49 2.02
CA SER A 280 -10.82 -37.39 0.87
C SER A 280 -11.99 -37.21 -0.10
N GLY A 281 -11.72 -37.22 -1.39
CA GLY A 281 -12.79 -37.19 -2.41
C GLY A 281 -12.27 -37.26 -3.84
N GLY A 282 -13.15 -37.57 -4.78
CA GLY A 282 -12.83 -37.72 -6.21
C GLY A 282 -12.14 -36.51 -6.84
N ALA A 283 -11.58 -36.67 -8.04
CA ALA A 283 -11.08 -35.56 -8.83
C ALA A 283 -12.21 -34.56 -9.14
N GLY A 284 -11.94 -33.26 -9.11
CA GLY A 284 -12.94 -32.23 -9.42
C GLY A 284 -14.03 -32.02 -8.35
N ILE A 285 -14.04 -32.77 -7.25
CA ILE A 285 -15.11 -32.73 -6.23
C ILE A 285 -15.10 -31.46 -5.33
N GLY A 286 -14.24 -30.47 -5.62
CA GLY A 286 -14.17 -29.21 -4.89
C GLY A 286 -13.31 -29.17 -3.62
N LYS A 287 -12.34 -30.07 -3.42
CA LYS A 287 -11.48 -30.09 -2.19
C LYS A 287 -10.61 -28.85 -2.02
N THR A 288 -9.92 -28.45 -3.08
CA THR A 288 -9.12 -27.20 -3.14
C THR A 288 -9.96 -25.98 -2.83
N ARG A 289 -11.18 -25.95 -3.36
CA ARG A 289 -12.14 -24.87 -3.16
C ARG A 289 -12.65 -24.81 -1.72
N LEU A 290 -13.03 -25.96 -1.15
CA LEU A 290 -13.42 -26.07 0.26
C LEU A 290 -12.32 -25.55 1.20
N LEU A 291 -11.05 -25.89 0.93
CA LEU A 291 -9.92 -25.37 1.68
C LEU A 291 -9.72 -23.87 1.51
N GLY A 292 -9.84 -23.35 0.28
CA GLY A 292 -9.72 -21.92 0.00
C GLY A 292 -10.75 -21.09 0.77
N GLU A 293 -12.03 -21.44 0.65
CA GLU A 293 -13.12 -20.74 1.34
C GLU A 293 -13.02 -20.86 2.86
N PHE A 294 -12.66 -22.05 3.36
CA PHE A 294 -12.40 -22.23 4.78
C PHE A 294 -11.25 -21.35 5.25
N GLY A 295 -10.14 -21.31 4.50
CA GLY A 295 -8.99 -20.47 4.78
C GLY A 295 -9.35 -18.99 4.87
N ASP A 296 -10.13 -18.48 3.92
CA ASP A 296 -10.57 -17.08 3.90
C ASP A 296 -11.48 -16.75 5.09
N ARG A 297 -12.41 -17.66 5.43
CA ARG A 297 -13.27 -17.50 6.60
C ARG A 297 -12.47 -17.47 7.90
N ILE A 298 -11.44 -18.31 8.03
CA ILE A 298 -10.60 -18.35 9.23
C ILE A 298 -9.67 -17.14 9.34
N ARG A 299 -9.16 -16.60 8.22
CA ARG A 299 -8.40 -15.34 8.23
C ARG A 299 -9.23 -14.18 8.77
N ALA A 300 -10.51 -14.12 8.42
CA ALA A 300 -11.44 -13.13 8.97
C ALA A 300 -11.62 -13.25 10.50
N LEU A 301 -11.40 -14.43 11.07
CA LEU A 301 -11.39 -14.68 12.52
C LEU A 301 -10.02 -14.42 13.19
N ARG A 302 -9.10 -13.76 12.48
CA ARG A 302 -7.74 -13.37 12.96
C ARG A 302 -6.80 -14.54 13.30
N ALA A 303 -7.09 -15.75 12.82
CA ALA A 303 -6.16 -16.88 12.90
C ALA A 303 -5.08 -16.79 11.81
N ARG A 304 -3.94 -17.45 12.04
CA ARG A 304 -2.87 -17.56 11.05
C ARG A 304 -3.21 -18.71 10.11
N VAL A 305 -3.13 -18.48 8.79
CA VAL A 305 -3.46 -19.50 7.79
C VAL A 305 -2.33 -19.67 6.80
N ALA A 306 -1.70 -20.84 6.80
CA ALA A 306 -0.74 -21.28 5.79
C ALA A 306 -1.47 -22.24 4.84
N MET A 307 -1.53 -21.90 3.55
CA MET A 307 -2.18 -22.75 2.54
C MET A 307 -1.17 -23.13 1.47
N VAL A 308 -1.07 -24.43 1.20
CA VAL A 308 -0.10 -25.03 0.29
C VAL A 308 -0.79 -26.08 -0.55
N GLN A 309 -0.44 -26.14 -1.83
CA GLN A 309 -0.91 -27.17 -2.75
C GLN A 309 0.27 -27.96 -3.28
N ALA A 310 0.16 -29.29 -3.30
CA ALA A 310 1.14 -30.14 -3.96
C ALA A 310 1.04 -30.00 -5.48
N VAL A 311 2.18 -29.89 -6.15
CA VAL A 311 2.24 -29.67 -7.60
C VAL A 311 2.55 -30.97 -8.33
N PRO A 312 1.80 -31.36 -9.38
CA PRO A 312 2.00 -32.62 -10.09
C PRO A 312 3.42 -32.84 -10.63
N SER A 313 4.07 -31.76 -11.11
CA SER A 313 5.43 -31.80 -11.66
C SER A 313 6.50 -32.12 -10.61
N ASP A 314 6.19 -31.89 -9.34
CA ASP A 314 7.18 -31.92 -8.26
C ASP A 314 7.24 -33.29 -7.57
N ARG A 315 6.42 -34.25 -7.99
CA ARG A 315 6.27 -35.56 -7.35
C ARG A 315 7.58 -36.37 -7.27
N GLY A 316 8.50 -36.12 -8.20
CA GLY A 316 9.83 -36.74 -8.23
C GLY A 316 10.93 -35.94 -7.53
N LEU A 317 10.64 -34.76 -6.99
CA LEU A 317 11.60 -33.87 -6.36
C LEU A 317 11.53 -34.03 -4.83
N PRO A 318 12.55 -34.65 -4.21
CA PRO A 318 12.52 -34.90 -2.77
C PRO A 318 12.34 -33.60 -1.97
N PHE A 319 11.43 -33.64 -1.01
CA PHE A 319 11.11 -32.53 -0.10
C PHE A 319 10.49 -31.29 -0.75
N SER A 320 10.00 -31.36 -2.00
CA SER A 320 9.39 -30.19 -2.65
C SER A 320 8.15 -29.69 -1.90
N LEU A 321 7.23 -30.58 -1.54
CA LEU A 321 6.03 -30.17 -0.80
C LEU A 321 6.38 -29.63 0.60
N LEU A 322 7.33 -30.27 1.30
CA LEU A 322 7.80 -29.81 2.61
C LEU A 322 8.49 -28.43 2.52
N SER A 323 9.24 -28.18 1.45
CA SER A 323 9.84 -26.87 1.15
C SER A 323 8.77 -25.79 0.98
N ARG A 324 7.69 -26.07 0.24
CA ARG A 324 6.56 -25.14 0.08
C ARG A 324 5.83 -24.86 1.40
N VAL A 325 5.70 -25.88 2.26
CA VAL A 325 5.17 -25.71 3.64
C VAL A 325 6.06 -24.79 4.46
N ALA A 326 7.37 -25.01 4.46
CA ALA A 326 8.32 -24.14 5.15
C ALA A 326 8.26 -22.69 4.63
N GLN A 327 8.15 -22.49 3.32
CA GLN A 327 8.01 -21.17 2.69
C GLN A 327 6.74 -20.45 3.13
N SER A 328 5.60 -21.14 3.10
CA SER A 328 4.31 -20.55 3.50
C SER A 328 4.30 -20.17 4.97
N LEU A 329 4.89 -21.00 5.84
CA LEU A 329 5.01 -20.70 7.27
C LEU A 329 6.01 -19.59 7.57
N GLY A 330 7.13 -19.51 6.83
CA GLY A 330 8.16 -18.49 7.01
C GLY A 330 7.72 -17.06 6.68
N ALA A 331 6.64 -16.90 5.91
CA ALA A 331 6.01 -15.61 5.63
C ALA A 331 5.04 -15.14 6.74
N LEU A 332 4.74 -15.99 7.73
CA LEU A 332 3.82 -15.64 8.82
C LEU A 332 4.56 -14.98 9.99
N PRO A 333 3.91 -14.03 10.71
CA PRO A 333 4.49 -13.47 11.92
C PRO A 333 4.81 -14.57 12.95
N GLY A 334 5.89 -14.37 13.72
CA GLY A 334 6.39 -15.36 14.69
C GLY A 334 7.39 -16.38 14.12
N ALA A 335 7.47 -16.53 12.79
CA ALA A 335 8.40 -17.47 12.15
C ALA A 335 9.87 -17.27 12.58
N ALA A 336 10.32 -16.02 12.71
CA ALA A 336 11.71 -15.68 13.04
C ALA A 336 12.19 -16.13 14.44
N SER A 337 11.31 -16.71 15.27
CA SER A 337 11.65 -17.17 16.63
C SER A 337 12.25 -18.58 16.70
N VAL A 338 12.40 -19.26 15.57
CA VAL A 338 13.09 -20.57 15.49
C VAL A 338 14.57 -20.48 15.86
N ALA A 339 15.11 -21.56 16.42
CA ALA A 339 16.52 -21.67 16.76
C ALA A 339 17.42 -21.51 15.51
N PRO A 340 18.63 -20.93 15.66
CA PRO A 340 19.57 -20.72 14.55
C PRO A 340 19.92 -21.99 13.77
N GLU A 341 19.97 -23.15 14.44
CA GLU A 341 20.23 -24.45 13.83
C GLU A 341 19.08 -24.86 12.89
N SER A 342 17.84 -24.70 13.35
CA SER A 342 16.64 -24.97 12.56
C SER A 342 16.47 -23.96 11.43
N ALA A 343 16.76 -22.68 11.66
CA ALA A 343 16.82 -21.65 10.62
C ALA A 343 17.76 -22.05 9.47
N ALA A 344 18.97 -22.55 9.79
CA ALA A 344 19.91 -23.01 8.77
C ALA A 344 19.37 -24.20 7.97
N VAL A 345 18.67 -25.14 8.62
CA VAL A 345 18.00 -26.28 7.94
C VAL A 345 16.87 -25.81 7.04
N LEU A 346 16.04 -24.86 7.51
CA LEU A 346 14.92 -24.28 6.77
C LEU A 346 15.38 -23.53 5.52
N VAL A 347 16.46 -22.76 5.60
CA VAL A 347 17.04 -22.06 4.44
C VAL A 347 17.60 -23.05 3.41
N ARG A 348 18.20 -24.17 3.84
CA ARG A 348 18.63 -25.23 2.89
C ARG A 348 17.45 -25.96 2.25
N LEU A 349 16.39 -26.19 3.02
CA LEU A 349 15.15 -26.80 2.53
C LEU A 349 14.41 -25.87 1.55
N ALA A 350 14.45 -24.55 1.79
CA ALA A 350 13.79 -23.52 1.00
C ALA A 350 14.66 -22.24 0.94
N PRO A 351 15.49 -22.08 -0.12
CA PRO A 351 16.42 -20.94 -0.22
C PRO A 351 15.77 -19.55 -0.17
N SER A 352 14.50 -19.44 -0.58
CA SER A 352 13.72 -18.18 -0.50
C SER A 352 13.52 -17.68 0.94
N LEU A 353 13.72 -18.53 1.95
CA LEU A 353 13.61 -18.17 3.35
C LEU A 353 14.82 -17.39 3.89
N SER A 354 15.88 -17.20 3.09
CA SER A 354 17.07 -16.42 3.48
C SER A 354 16.77 -14.96 3.86
N ALA A 355 15.68 -14.37 3.35
CA ALA A 355 15.21 -13.05 3.75
C ALA A 355 14.52 -13.04 5.12
N SER A 356 13.92 -14.17 5.53
CA SER A 356 13.13 -14.30 6.77
C SER A 356 13.96 -14.77 7.96
N PHE A 357 15.09 -15.44 7.71
CA PHE A 357 15.95 -15.97 8.76
C PHE A 357 17.40 -15.50 8.61
N SER A 358 17.94 -14.90 9.67
CA SER A 358 19.38 -14.65 9.80
C SER A 358 20.09 -15.94 10.20
N ALA A 359 20.34 -16.83 9.23
CA ALA A 359 21.08 -18.07 9.50
C ALA A 359 22.59 -17.77 9.65
N PRO A 360 23.28 -18.28 10.70
CA PRO A 360 24.72 -18.13 10.83
C PRO A 360 25.44 -18.80 9.65
N THR A 361 26.47 -18.14 9.11
CA THR A 361 27.22 -18.56 7.91
C THR A 361 27.93 -19.93 8.06
N ARG A 362 28.05 -20.43 9.30
CA ARG A 362 28.71 -21.72 9.61
C ARG A 362 27.96 -22.47 10.72
N VAL A 363 26.80 -23.00 10.40
CA VAL A 363 26.24 -24.12 11.17
C VAL A 363 26.48 -25.38 10.35
N HIS A 364 27.26 -26.33 10.86
CA HIS A 364 27.24 -27.72 10.37
C HIS A 364 25.91 -28.35 10.78
N ALA A 365 24.81 -27.84 10.21
CA ALA A 365 23.51 -28.36 10.51
C ALA A 365 23.44 -29.76 9.93
N LEU A 366 23.16 -30.73 10.80
CA LEU A 366 22.87 -32.10 10.41
C LEU A 366 21.86 -32.07 9.25
N ASP A 367 22.11 -32.85 8.22
CA ASP A 367 21.22 -32.94 7.06
C ASP A 367 20.62 -34.34 6.98
N GLY A 368 19.32 -34.39 6.72
CA GLY A 368 18.57 -35.63 6.73
C GLY A 368 17.06 -35.39 6.89
N ALA A 369 16.27 -36.40 6.49
CA ALA A 369 14.81 -36.31 6.47
C ALA A 369 14.22 -35.96 7.84
N LEU A 370 14.76 -36.56 8.92
CA LEU A 370 14.28 -36.32 10.28
C LEU A 370 14.60 -34.90 10.75
N VAL A 371 15.81 -34.40 10.48
CA VAL A 371 16.23 -33.04 10.87
C VAL A 371 15.41 -31.97 10.14
N ARG A 372 15.11 -32.18 8.86
CA ARG A 372 14.22 -31.29 8.09
C ARG A 372 12.79 -31.31 8.63
N THR A 373 12.29 -32.50 9.00
CA THR A 373 10.97 -32.64 9.64
C THR A 373 10.92 -31.89 10.97
N GLU A 374 11.97 -32.02 11.78
CA GLU A 374 12.12 -31.35 13.07
C GLU A 374 12.11 -29.82 12.92
N ALA A 375 12.89 -29.28 11.99
CA ALA A 375 12.98 -27.86 11.75
C ALA A 375 11.64 -27.25 11.29
N VAL A 376 10.88 -27.97 10.44
CA VAL A 376 9.52 -27.53 10.06
C VAL A 376 8.56 -27.62 11.25
N ARG A 377 8.70 -28.60 12.14
CA ARG A 377 7.87 -28.66 13.36
C ARG A 377 8.13 -27.46 14.26
N GLU A 378 9.40 -27.14 14.50
CA GLU A 378 9.77 -25.97 15.29
C GLU A 378 9.25 -24.67 14.68
N LEU A 379 9.26 -24.56 13.35
CA LEU A 379 8.63 -23.44 12.65
C LEU A 379 7.11 -23.37 12.87
N ILE A 380 6.41 -24.52 12.85
CA ILE A 380 4.97 -24.59 13.18
C ILE A 380 4.75 -24.15 14.63
N GLU A 381 5.58 -24.60 15.57
CA GLU A 381 5.52 -24.23 16.99
C GLU A 381 5.70 -22.72 17.20
N ALA A 382 6.75 -22.15 16.58
CA ALA A 382 7.04 -20.72 16.58
C ALA A 382 5.86 -19.88 16.07
N VAL A 383 5.25 -20.28 14.96
CA VAL A 383 4.10 -19.58 14.38
C VAL A 383 2.82 -19.81 15.20
N ALA A 384 2.65 -20.95 15.85
CA ALA A 384 1.48 -21.25 16.66
C ALA A 384 1.51 -20.64 18.07
N ALA A 385 2.70 -20.27 18.58
CA ALA A 385 2.88 -19.78 19.94
C ALA A 385 2.05 -18.52 20.28
N GLU A 386 1.89 -17.60 19.32
CA GLU A 386 1.18 -16.34 19.56
C GLU A 386 -0.30 -16.37 19.16
N ARG A 387 -0.65 -17.14 18.13
CA ARG A 387 -2.02 -17.23 17.60
C ARG A 387 -2.29 -18.60 17.00
N HIS A 388 -3.56 -19.02 17.07
CA HIS A 388 -4.04 -20.25 16.45
C HIS A 388 -3.63 -20.33 14.98
N LEU A 389 -2.90 -21.39 14.64
CA LEU A 389 -2.43 -21.67 13.29
C LEU A 389 -3.31 -22.73 12.62
N VAL A 390 -3.69 -22.45 11.38
CA VAL A 390 -4.37 -23.37 10.49
C VAL A 390 -3.47 -23.64 9.29
N LEU A 391 -2.98 -24.87 9.18
CA LEU A 391 -2.17 -25.35 8.06
C LEU A 391 -3.06 -26.15 7.11
N LEU A 392 -3.21 -25.69 5.87
CA LEU A 392 -4.03 -26.31 4.84
C LEU A 392 -3.10 -26.85 3.75
N VAL A 393 -3.04 -28.17 3.58
CA VAL A 393 -2.21 -28.81 2.56
C VAL A 393 -3.08 -29.62 1.60
N ASP A 394 -3.16 -29.15 0.38
CA ASP A 394 -4.05 -29.68 -0.65
C ASP A 394 -3.34 -30.64 -1.60
N ASP A 395 -4.12 -31.54 -2.19
CA ASP A 395 -3.71 -32.46 -3.24
C ASP A 395 -2.52 -33.37 -2.90
N LEU A 396 -2.45 -33.91 -1.68
CA LEU A 396 -1.35 -34.79 -1.21
C LEU A 396 -1.02 -35.96 -2.14
N HIS A 397 -1.95 -36.43 -2.97
CA HIS A 397 -1.71 -37.43 -4.00
C HIS A 397 -0.63 -37.05 -5.04
N TRP A 398 -0.29 -35.77 -5.16
CA TRP A 398 0.83 -35.26 -5.97
C TRP A 398 2.12 -35.04 -5.18
N GLY A 399 2.11 -35.19 -3.85
CA GLY A 399 3.29 -34.99 -3.01
C GLY A 399 4.40 -35.99 -3.29
N ASP A 400 5.65 -35.53 -3.16
CA ASP A 400 6.83 -36.40 -3.15
C ASP A 400 6.87 -37.27 -1.88
N ARG A 401 7.49 -38.45 -1.97
CA ARG A 401 7.45 -39.47 -0.90
C ARG A 401 8.04 -38.94 0.40
N GLU A 402 9.17 -38.25 0.31
CA GLU A 402 9.92 -37.74 1.46
C GLU A 402 9.12 -36.67 2.22
N SER A 403 8.43 -35.78 1.50
CA SER A 403 7.52 -34.80 2.10
C SER A 403 6.31 -35.44 2.73
N LEU A 404 5.70 -36.46 2.09
CA LEU A 404 4.55 -37.16 2.65
C LEU A 404 4.91 -37.88 3.95
N ASP A 405 6.07 -38.54 3.99
CA ASP A 405 6.59 -39.18 5.21
C ASP A 405 6.86 -38.14 6.32
N ALA A 406 7.36 -36.95 5.96
CA ALA A 406 7.56 -35.86 6.91
C ALA A 406 6.24 -35.29 7.44
N LEU A 407 5.26 -35.02 6.56
CA LEU A 407 3.94 -34.51 6.94
C LEU A 407 3.17 -35.50 7.82
N ALA A 408 3.31 -36.80 7.59
CA ALA A 408 2.74 -37.83 8.46
C ALA A 408 3.34 -37.75 9.87
N ARG A 409 4.67 -37.65 9.99
CA ARG A 409 5.35 -37.46 11.29
C ARG A 409 4.95 -36.17 11.99
N LEU A 410 4.72 -35.09 11.24
CA LEU A 410 4.23 -33.82 11.79
C LEU A 410 2.80 -33.94 12.32
N ALA A 411 1.91 -34.65 11.60
CA ALA A 411 0.53 -34.87 12.01
C ALA A 411 0.44 -35.62 13.36
N ASP A 412 1.34 -36.58 13.60
CA ASP A 412 1.40 -37.34 14.87
C ASP A 412 1.87 -36.51 16.07
N ARG A 413 2.54 -35.38 15.83
CA ARG A 413 3.20 -34.55 16.85
C ARG A 413 2.90 -33.06 16.67
N LEU A 414 1.66 -32.72 16.32
CA LEU A 414 1.26 -31.33 16.17
C LEU A 414 1.29 -30.58 17.52
N PRO A 415 1.75 -29.32 17.54
CA PRO A 415 1.72 -28.52 18.75
C PRO A 415 0.30 -28.05 19.09
N ALA A 416 0.12 -27.62 20.34
CA ALA A 416 -1.16 -27.07 20.80
C ALA A 416 -1.62 -25.90 19.91
N SER A 417 -2.93 -25.73 19.77
CA SER A 417 -3.52 -24.64 18.98
C SER A 417 -3.12 -24.67 17.49
N VAL A 418 -3.03 -25.87 16.92
CA VAL A 418 -2.88 -26.09 15.48
C VAL A 418 -4.03 -26.93 14.92
N LEU A 419 -4.63 -26.43 13.83
CA LEU A 419 -5.47 -27.22 12.94
C LEU A 419 -4.67 -27.53 11.66
N PHE A 420 -4.37 -28.80 11.43
CA PHE A 420 -3.80 -29.28 10.19
C PHE A 420 -4.89 -29.91 9.33
N VAL A 421 -5.18 -29.36 8.16
CA VAL A 421 -6.13 -29.93 7.21
C VAL A 421 -5.38 -30.40 5.98
N THR A 422 -5.64 -31.64 5.57
CA THR A 422 -5.03 -32.23 4.38
C THR A 422 -6.10 -32.70 3.41
N THR A 423 -5.81 -32.72 2.11
CA THR A 423 -6.70 -33.36 1.14
C THR A 423 -5.96 -34.34 0.24
N ALA A 424 -6.67 -35.38 -0.19
CA ALA A 424 -6.17 -36.30 -1.20
C ALA A 424 -7.32 -36.90 -2.03
N ARG A 425 -6.97 -37.49 -3.17
CA ARG A 425 -7.85 -38.42 -3.87
C ARG A 425 -7.84 -39.77 -3.13
N PRO A 426 -8.98 -40.48 -3.05
CA PRO A 426 -8.97 -41.84 -2.54
C PRO A 426 -8.05 -42.71 -3.40
N PRO A 427 -7.32 -43.67 -2.79
CA PRO A 427 -6.57 -44.66 -3.56
C PRO A 427 -7.51 -45.41 -4.50
N ARG A 428 -7.10 -45.63 -5.75
CA ARG A 428 -7.88 -46.43 -6.71
C ARG A 428 -7.92 -47.88 -6.19
N ASP A 429 -9.13 -48.38 -5.98
CA ASP A 429 -9.52 -49.71 -5.47
C ASP A 429 -9.15 -50.10 -4.03
N THR A 430 -10.09 -49.83 -3.12
CA THR A 430 -10.75 -50.91 -2.35
C THR A 430 -12.22 -50.51 -2.16
N GLY A 431 -13.14 -51.31 -2.68
CA GLY A 431 -14.57 -51.13 -2.47
C GLY A 431 -14.94 -51.25 -0.99
N ALA A 432 -15.04 -50.13 -0.29
CA ALA A 432 -15.72 -50.03 1.00
C ALA A 432 -16.08 -48.57 1.29
N ARG A 433 -17.37 -48.36 1.58
CA ARG A 433 -18.06 -47.17 2.08
C ARG A 433 -17.18 -45.99 2.54
N ALA A 434 -17.50 -44.80 2.03
CA ALA A 434 -17.10 -43.52 2.61
C ALA A 434 -17.44 -43.47 4.10
N ALA A 435 -16.42 -43.65 4.94
CA ALA A 435 -16.49 -43.43 6.37
C ALA A 435 -15.58 -42.24 6.70
N VAL A 436 -16.16 -41.21 7.32
CA VAL A 436 -15.39 -40.16 8.00
C VAL A 436 -14.75 -40.82 9.21
N GLY A 437 -13.53 -41.34 9.04
CA GLY A 437 -12.75 -41.98 10.10
C GLY A 437 -12.04 -40.93 10.96
N ARG A 438 -12.39 -40.89 12.26
CA ARG A 438 -11.54 -40.26 13.28
C ARG A 438 -10.34 -41.18 13.52
N THR A 439 -9.13 -40.70 13.27
CA THR A 439 -7.90 -41.35 13.76
C THR A 439 -7.39 -40.65 15.03
N GLY A 440 -7.47 -41.39 16.13
CA GLY A 440 -6.55 -41.49 17.27
C GLY A 440 -6.00 -40.23 17.96
N ALA A 441 -6.52 -39.94 19.15
CA ALA A 441 -5.72 -39.32 20.21
C ALA A 441 -4.77 -40.38 20.80
N GLY A 442 -3.48 -40.09 20.86
CA GLY A 442 -2.50 -40.91 21.57
C GLY A 442 -2.81 -40.98 23.06
N ALA A 443 -3.04 -42.19 23.58
CA ALA A 443 -3.07 -42.47 25.00
C ALA A 443 -1.66 -42.83 25.47
N ALA A 444 -1.05 -41.94 26.26
CA ALA A 444 0.12 -42.25 27.08
C ALA A 444 -0.35 -42.76 28.46
N GLY A 445 0.45 -43.64 29.05
CA GLY A 445 0.06 -44.53 30.14
C GLY A 445 -0.14 -43.89 31.51
N GLY A 446 -0.78 -44.67 32.38
CA GLY A 446 -0.82 -44.47 33.82
C GLY A 446 -0.67 -45.83 34.50
N ALA A 447 0.53 -46.08 35.03
CA ALA A 447 0.82 -47.22 35.89
C ALA A 447 0.49 -46.87 37.35
N GLY A 448 -0.06 -47.86 38.07
CA GLY A 448 0.05 -48.01 39.52
C GLY A 448 -1.16 -47.57 40.35
N VAL A 449 -1.79 -48.50 41.06
CA VAL A 449 -1.58 -48.74 42.51
C VAL A 449 -2.30 -50.04 42.92
N ARG A 450 -1.55 -50.90 43.62
CA ARG A 450 -2.02 -52.07 44.38
C ARG A 450 -2.74 -51.63 45.66
N GLY A 451 -3.73 -52.42 46.08
CA GLY A 451 -3.99 -52.65 47.51
C GLY A 451 -5.46 -52.93 47.85
N GLY A 452 -5.77 -54.16 48.26
CA GLY A 452 -6.99 -54.43 49.04
C GLY A 452 -7.66 -55.79 48.85
N ARG A 453 -6.96 -56.90 49.12
CA ARG A 453 -7.35 -57.87 50.17
C ARG A 453 -6.17 -58.75 50.53
#